data_AF-A0A9P6S986-F1
#
_entry.id   AF-A0A9P6S986-F1
#
_cell.length_a   1.000
_cell.length_b   1.000
_cell.length_c   1.000
_cell.angle_alpha   90.00
_cell.angle_beta   90.00
_cell.angle_gamma   90.00
#
_symmetry.space_group_name_H-M   'P 1'
#
loop_
_entity.id
_entity.type
_entity.pdbx_description
1 polymer ?
#
loop_
_entity_poly.entity_id
_entity_poly.type
_entity_poly.pdbx_seq_one_letter_code
_entity_poly.pdbx_strand_id
1 'polypeptide(L)'
;MRIATSLFATLALVASTVMAAPDNTHGKKPNAPIVINKRVLRTSSVPFIPHSGTGLFTNWVGLNVDFKYIQPVFQKVNTTLALGNGTIISRGESHITVILPTEYDNILSKAGVTIQEINALATKNN
;
A
#
# COMPACT_ATOMS: atom_id res chain seq x y z
N MET A 1 -1.24 -71.86 26.29
CA MET A 1 -1.12 -72.05 27.75
C MET A 1 -0.29 -70.89 28.29
N ARG A 2 -0.85 -70.13 29.25
CA ARG A 2 -0.25 -68.93 29.88
C ARG A 2 0.98 -69.30 30.69
N ILE A 3 2.02 -68.45 30.76
CA ILE A 3 2.56 -67.86 32.00
C ILE A 3 3.21 -66.51 31.66
N ALA A 4 2.77 -65.47 32.37
CA ALA A 4 3.36 -64.14 32.42
C ALA A 4 4.27 -64.03 33.64
N THR A 5 5.39 -63.29 33.56
CA THR A 5 6.06 -62.76 34.74
C THR A 5 6.97 -61.56 34.41
N SER A 6 6.57 -60.40 34.95
CA SER A 6 7.41 -59.38 35.63
C SER A 6 8.37 -58.53 34.76
N LEU A 7 8.12 -57.25 34.46
CA LEU A 7 7.95 -56.03 35.29
C LEU A 7 9.27 -55.45 35.85
N PHE A 8 9.52 -54.18 35.47
CA PHE A 8 10.29 -53.10 36.11
C PHE A 8 11.51 -52.49 35.38
N ALA A 9 11.47 -51.15 35.37
CA ALA A 9 12.55 -50.17 35.20
C ALA A 9 13.03 -49.96 33.74
N THR A 10 13.15 -48.75 33.19
CA THR A 10 13.33 -47.45 33.83
C THR A 10 12.92 -46.35 32.85
N LEU A 11 12.15 -45.41 33.37
CA LEU A 11 11.87 -44.09 32.83
C LEU A 11 13.22 -43.34 32.62
N ALA A 12 13.67 -43.18 31.38
CA ALA A 12 14.75 -42.26 31.04
C ALA A 12 14.19 -41.15 30.15
N LEU A 13 13.71 -40.13 30.86
CA LEU A 13 13.40 -38.79 30.40
C LEU A 13 14.60 -38.20 29.65
N VAL A 14 14.53 -38.08 28.33
CA VAL A 14 15.23 -37.01 27.61
C VAL A 14 14.25 -36.40 26.64
N ALA A 15 13.37 -35.55 27.19
CA ALA A 15 12.65 -34.56 26.43
C ALA A 15 13.68 -33.57 25.84
N SER A 16 14.28 -33.93 24.70
CA SER A 16 15.01 -32.99 23.86
C SER A 16 14.00 -32.18 23.05
N THR A 17 13.03 -31.55 23.72
CA THR A 17 12.39 -30.39 23.13
C THR A 17 13.45 -29.31 23.11
N VAL A 18 14.10 -29.16 21.95
CA VAL A 18 14.75 -27.90 21.61
C VAL A 18 13.62 -26.86 21.62
N MET A 19 13.40 -26.26 22.79
CA MET A 19 12.77 -24.95 22.87
C MET A 19 13.77 -24.02 22.22
N ALA A 20 13.70 -23.91 20.90
CA ALA A 20 14.16 -22.72 20.22
C ALA A 20 13.34 -21.60 20.86
N ALA A 21 13.94 -20.92 21.84
CA ALA A 21 13.41 -19.65 22.31
C ALA A 21 13.15 -18.80 21.06
N PRO A 22 11.98 -18.15 20.92
CA PRO A 22 11.79 -17.23 19.83
C PRO A 22 12.95 -16.24 19.89
N ASP A 23 13.66 -16.13 18.78
CA ASP A 23 14.71 -15.15 18.61
C ASP A 23 14.06 -13.77 18.71
N ASN A 24 14.03 -13.25 19.93
CA ASN A 24 13.47 -11.94 20.23
C ASN A 24 14.43 -10.82 19.82
N THR A 25 15.50 -11.12 19.07
CA THR A 25 16.31 -10.11 18.39
C THR A 25 15.64 -9.66 17.10
N HIS A 26 14.35 -9.33 17.16
CA HIS A 26 13.85 -8.19 16.38
C HIS A 26 14.51 -6.93 16.94
N GLY A 27 15.78 -6.75 16.60
CA GLY A 27 16.47 -5.48 16.75
C GLY A 27 15.58 -4.44 16.10
N LYS A 28 14.87 -3.67 16.93
CA LYS A 28 14.19 -2.44 16.53
C LYS A 28 15.28 -1.51 16.02
N LYS A 29 15.69 -1.68 14.76
CA LYS A 29 16.26 -0.57 14.01
C LYS A 29 15.18 0.50 14.08
N PRO A 30 15.46 1.69 14.64
CA PRO A 30 14.48 2.76 14.60
C PRO A 30 14.07 2.92 13.15
N ASN A 31 12.76 2.79 12.89
CA ASN A 31 12.23 2.96 11.55
C ASN A 31 12.63 4.37 11.12
N ALA A 32 13.68 4.47 10.30
CA ALA A 32 14.12 5.75 9.78
C ALA A 32 12.90 6.44 9.15
N PRO A 33 12.74 7.76 9.27
CA PRO A 33 11.59 8.44 8.70
C PRO A 33 11.47 8.14 7.20
N ILE A 34 10.22 8.11 6.69
CA ILE A 34 9.99 8.08 5.26
C ILE A 34 10.42 9.45 4.72
N VAL A 35 11.45 9.46 3.87
CA VAL A 35 11.94 10.68 3.22
C VAL A 35 11.36 10.73 1.82
N ILE A 36 10.56 11.76 1.54
CA ILE A 36 9.96 11.98 0.23
C ILE A 36 10.90 12.85 -0.60
N ASN A 37 11.18 12.45 -1.84
CA ASN A 37 11.95 13.28 -2.75
C ASN A 37 11.13 14.52 -3.16
N LYS A 38 11.55 15.72 -2.71
CA LYS A 38 10.86 16.98 -2.98
C LYS A 38 10.63 17.29 -4.46
N ARG A 39 11.37 16.64 -5.39
CA ARG A 39 11.11 16.78 -6.83
C ARG A 39 9.71 16.31 -7.22
N VAL A 40 9.10 15.39 -6.46
CA VAL A 40 7.71 14.96 -6.70
C VAL A 40 6.70 16.10 -6.49
N LEU A 41 7.07 17.14 -5.73
CA LEU A 41 6.21 18.31 -5.48
C LEU A 41 6.31 19.37 -6.59
N ARG A 42 7.17 19.17 -7.59
CA ARG A 42 7.29 20.09 -8.74
C ARG A 42 6.21 19.77 -9.77
N THR A 43 4.96 19.98 -9.38
CA THR A 43 3.77 19.64 -10.19
C THR A 43 3.32 20.77 -11.10
N SER A 44 3.88 21.98 -10.97
CA SER A 44 3.49 23.17 -11.76
C SER A 44 3.72 23.03 -13.26
N SER A 45 4.51 22.04 -13.69
CA SER A 45 4.78 21.75 -15.10
C SER A 45 4.23 20.38 -15.53
N VAL A 46 3.42 19.73 -14.69
CA VAL A 46 2.81 18.44 -14.97
C VAL A 46 1.39 18.70 -15.42
N PRO A 47 1.02 18.34 -16.66
CA PRO A 47 -0.31 18.60 -17.17
C PRO A 47 -1.35 17.78 -16.41
N PHE A 48 -2.55 18.35 -16.27
CA PHE A 48 -3.72 17.61 -15.82
C PHE A 48 -4.13 16.60 -16.90
N ILE A 49 -4.55 15.43 -16.47
CA ILE A 49 -5.02 14.35 -17.34
C ILE A 49 -6.53 14.27 -17.19
N PRO A 50 -7.30 14.49 -18.27
CA PRO A 50 -8.74 14.36 -18.23
C PRO A 50 -9.11 12.88 -18.20
N HIS A 51 -9.93 12.50 -17.22
CA HIS A 51 -10.60 11.20 -17.20
C HIS A 51 -12.10 11.43 -17.29
N SER A 52 -12.68 11.04 -18.43
CA SER A 52 -14.10 11.19 -18.68
C SER A 52 -14.67 9.85 -19.16
N GLY A 53 -15.81 9.47 -18.60
CA GLY A 53 -16.51 8.24 -18.98
C GLY A 53 -18.01 8.34 -18.69
N THR A 54 -18.75 7.35 -19.18
CA THR A 54 -20.21 7.31 -19.10
C THR A 54 -20.75 6.58 -17.87
N GLY A 55 -19.87 6.03 -17.02
CA GLY A 55 -20.24 5.23 -15.85
C GLY A 55 -19.95 5.93 -14.52
N LEU A 56 -20.48 5.37 -13.44
CA LEU A 56 -20.11 5.79 -12.08
C LEU A 56 -18.62 5.62 -11.87
N PHE A 57 -18.03 6.61 -11.21
CA PHE A 57 -16.64 6.71 -10.81
C PHE A 57 -15.65 6.70 -11.97
N THR A 58 -16.12 7.00 -13.18
CA THR A 58 -15.27 7.08 -14.38
C THR A 58 -14.72 8.48 -14.63
N ASN A 59 -15.32 9.50 -14.02
CA ASN A 59 -14.98 10.90 -14.20
C ASN A 59 -14.10 11.39 -13.05
N TRP A 60 -12.89 11.86 -13.37
CA TRP A 60 -11.97 12.44 -12.38
C TRP A 60 -10.91 13.29 -13.06
N VAL A 61 -10.21 14.09 -12.25
CA VAL A 61 -9.07 14.88 -12.72
C VAL A 61 -7.87 14.59 -11.85
N GLY A 62 -6.74 14.31 -12.47
CA GLY A 62 -5.49 14.12 -11.76
C GLY A 62 -4.29 14.47 -12.61
N LEU A 63 -3.13 14.18 -12.05
CA LEU A 63 -1.83 14.47 -12.65
C LEU A 63 -0.87 13.32 -12.35
N ASN A 64 -0.10 12.91 -13.35
CA ASN A 64 0.87 11.83 -13.22
C ASN A 64 2.22 12.40 -12.80
N VAL A 65 2.69 12.02 -11.62
CA VAL A 65 4.04 12.37 -11.15
C VAL A 65 4.99 11.22 -11.42
N ASP A 66 6.28 11.53 -11.56
CA ASP A 66 7.30 10.54 -11.87
C ASP A 66 7.47 9.53 -10.71
N PHE A 67 7.08 8.29 -10.97
CA PHE A 67 7.10 7.21 -10.00
C PHE A 67 8.49 6.93 -9.44
N LYS A 68 9.58 7.27 -10.16
CA LYS A 68 10.94 7.07 -9.64
C LYS A 68 11.19 7.78 -8.30
N TYR A 69 10.47 8.87 -8.05
CA TYR A 69 10.56 9.62 -6.80
C TYR A 69 9.73 9.00 -5.66
N ILE A 70 8.74 8.19 -6.00
CA ILE A 70 7.85 7.48 -5.07
C ILE A 70 8.31 6.05 -4.81
N GLN A 71 9.00 5.42 -5.76
CA GLN A 71 9.46 4.03 -5.67
C GLN A 71 10.20 3.70 -4.36
N PRO A 72 11.11 4.54 -3.82
CA PRO A 72 11.77 4.24 -2.55
C PRO A 72 10.81 4.23 -1.36
N VAL A 73 9.79 5.10 -1.39
CA VAL A 73 8.73 5.14 -0.37
C VAL A 73 7.89 3.87 -0.47
N PHE A 74 7.47 3.51 -1.69
CA PHE A 74 6.70 2.29 -1.95
C PHE A 74 7.44 1.03 -1.47
N GLN A 75 8.72 0.90 -1.80
CA GLN A 75 9.56 -0.22 -1.33
C GLN A 75 9.62 -0.26 0.20
N LYS A 76 9.79 0.89 0.85
CA LYS A 76 9.85 0.98 2.31
C LYS A 76 8.52 0.66 2.99
N VAL A 77 7.39 1.00 2.38
CA VAL A 77 6.08 0.56 2.87
C VAL A 77 5.95 -0.96 2.71
N ASN A 78 6.37 -1.51 1.58
CA ASN A 78 6.34 -2.96 1.33
C ASN A 78 7.27 -3.78 2.21
N THR A 79 8.27 -3.20 2.86
CA THR A 79 9.08 -3.91 3.86
C THR A 79 8.46 -3.91 5.26
N THR A 80 7.37 -3.18 5.50
CA THR A 80 6.65 -3.15 6.80
C THR A 80 5.70 -4.34 7.00
N LEU A 81 6.00 -5.50 6.40
CA LEU A 81 5.23 -6.76 6.34
C LEU A 81 4.66 -7.27 7.67
N ALA A 82 5.09 -6.71 8.80
CA ALA A 82 4.55 -6.98 10.13
C ALA A 82 3.07 -6.58 10.31
N LEU A 83 2.45 -5.83 9.38
CA LEU A 83 1.07 -5.34 9.50
C LEU A 83 -0.01 -6.16 8.76
N GLY A 84 0.29 -7.41 8.40
CA GLY A 84 -0.76 -8.41 8.10
C GLY A 84 -1.42 -8.36 6.71
N ASN A 85 -1.10 -7.36 5.86
CA ASN A 85 -1.81 -7.13 4.60
C ASN A 85 -0.93 -7.30 3.36
N GLY A 86 -0.10 -8.35 3.29
CA GLY A 86 0.64 -8.74 2.08
C GLY A 86 1.57 -7.67 1.46
N THR A 87 2.15 -7.98 0.31
CA THR A 87 2.94 -7.03 -0.48
C THR A 87 1.98 -6.16 -1.31
N ILE A 88 2.08 -4.83 -1.20
CA ILE A 88 1.32 -3.92 -2.06
C ILE A 88 1.76 -4.12 -3.50
N ILE A 89 0.80 -4.25 -4.41
CA ILE A 89 1.05 -4.35 -5.85
C ILE A 89 1.12 -2.93 -6.43
N SER A 90 2.12 -2.67 -7.28
CA SER A 90 2.23 -1.40 -8.01
C SER A 90 2.34 -1.67 -9.51
N ARG A 91 1.76 -0.75 -10.30
CA ARG A 91 1.89 -0.69 -11.77
C ARG A 91 3.03 0.20 -12.23
N GLY A 92 3.86 0.69 -11.30
CA GLY A 92 4.91 1.67 -11.61
C GLY A 92 4.37 3.07 -11.89
N GLU A 93 3.15 3.38 -11.43
CA GLU A 93 2.49 4.66 -11.64
C GLU A 93 2.30 5.39 -10.31
N SER A 94 2.34 6.71 -10.36
CA SER A 94 1.94 7.59 -9.26
C SER A 94 1.12 8.75 -9.81
N HIS A 95 -0.10 8.88 -9.30
CA HIS A 95 -1.01 9.96 -9.65
C HIS A 95 -1.40 10.73 -8.39
N ILE A 96 -1.65 12.02 -8.57
CA ILE A 96 -2.36 12.84 -7.61
C ILE A 96 -3.74 13.08 -8.21
N THR A 97 -4.76 12.54 -7.55
CA THR A 97 -6.16 12.80 -7.91
C THR A 97 -6.58 14.09 -7.22
N VAL A 98 -6.92 15.10 -8.02
CA VAL A 98 -7.33 16.42 -7.52
C VAL A 98 -8.83 16.50 -7.31
N ILE A 99 -9.61 15.88 -8.20
CA ILE A 99 -11.04 15.68 -8.02
C ILE A 99 -11.30 14.20 -8.05
N LEU A 100 -11.82 13.67 -6.94
CA LEU A 100 -12.06 12.24 -6.81
C LEU A 100 -13.32 11.83 -7.58
N PRO A 101 -13.40 10.59 -8.08
CA PRO A 101 -14.61 10.13 -8.74
C PRO A 101 -15.86 10.20 -7.86
N THR A 102 -15.71 9.86 -6.57
CA THR A 102 -16.82 9.95 -5.59
C THR A 102 -17.22 11.39 -5.28
N GLU A 103 -16.27 12.32 -5.29
CA GLU A 103 -16.52 13.75 -5.11
C GLU A 103 -17.30 14.31 -6.32
N TYR A 104 -16.88 13.96 -7.54
CA TYR A 104 -17.58 14.39 -8.74
C TYR A 104 -19.02 13.83 -8.80
N ASP A 105 -19.19 12.53 -8.66
CA ASP A 105 -20.51 11.89 -8.82
C ASP A 105 -21.50 12.26 -7.71
N ASN A 106 -21.03 12.48 -6.49
CA ASN A 106 -21.93 12.71 -5.37
C ASN A 106 -22.17 14.18 -5.05
N ILE A 107 -21.30 15.09 -5.48
CA ILE A 107 -21.33 16.50 -5.10
C ILE A 107 -21.39 17.39 -6.35
N LEU A 108 -20.34 17.37 -7.18
CA LEU A 108 -20.18 18.36 -8.25
C LEU A 108 -21.20 18.17 -9.38
N SER A 109 -21.40 16.93 -9.85
CA SER A 109 -22.38 16.62 -10.89
C SER A 109 -23.81 16.93 -10.44
N LYS A 110 -24.14 16.70 -9.16
CA LYS A 110 -25.45 17.05 -8.57
C LYS A 110 -25.66 18.56 -8.44
N ALA A 111 -24.57 19.32 -8.33
CA ALA A 111 -24.58 20.78 -8.38
C ALA A 111 -24.63 21.34 -9.82
N GLY A 112 -24.72 20.47 -10.84
CA GLY A 112 -24.79 20.86 -12.24
C GLY A 112 -23.43 21.13 -12.90
N VAL A 113 -22.31 20.86 -12.20
CA VAL A 113 -20.97 21.01 -12.78
C VAL A 113 -20.67 19.81 -13.66
N THR A 114 -20.28 20.06 -14.91
CA THR A 114 -19.92 19.02 -15.86
C THR A 114 -18.42 18.70 -15.80
N ILE A 115 -18.06 17.44 -16.07
CA ILE A 115 -16.63 17.05 -16.16
C ILE A 115 -15.91 17.79 -17.29
N GLN A 116 -16.62 18.17 -18.35
CA GLN A 116 -16.08 18.96 -19.46
C GLN A 116 -15.66 20.36 -18.99
N GLU A 117 -16.47 21.04 -18.19
CA GLU A 117 -16.12 22.34 -17.60
C GLU A 117 -14.90 22.23 -16.69
N ILE A 118 -14.85 21.19 -15.85
CA ILE A 118 -13.71 20.94 -14.96
C ILE A 118 -12.43 20.71 -15.77
N ASN A 119 -12.48 19.86 -16.80
CA ASN A 119 -11.33 19.58 -17.66
C ASN A 119 -10.87 20.83 -18.43
N ALA A 120 -11.80 21.66 -18.89
CA ALA A 120 -11.49 22.93 -19.53
C ALA A 120 -10.79 23.89 -18.56
N LEU A 121 -11.26 23.98 -17.31
CA LEU A 121 -10.61 24.79 -16.27
C LEU A 121 -9.20 24.28 -15.92
N ALA A 122 -9.05 22.97 -15.80
CA ALA A 122 -7.76 22.34 -15.50
C ALA A 122 -6.72 22.60 -16.60
N THR A 123 -7.14 22.59 -17.87
CA THR A 123 -6.23 22.79 -19.01
C THR A 123 -5.99 24.25 -19.37
N LYS A 124 -6.89 25.17 -19.00
CA LYS A 124 -6.78 26.60 -19.33
C LYS A 124 -5.57 27.31 -18.72
N ASN A 125 -5.06 26.83 -17.59
CA ASN A 125 -3.96 27.47 -16.85
C ASN A 125 -2.70 26.59 -16.77
N ASN A 126 -2.61 25.55 -17.61
CA ASN A 126 -1.41 24.73 -17.76
C ASN A 126 -0.42 25.35 -18.77
#